data_AF-A0A2J8T9J5-F1
#
_entry.id   AF-A0A2J8T9J5-F1
#
_cell.length_a   1.000
_cell.length_b   1.000
_cell.length_c   1.000
_cell.angle_alpha   90.00
_cell.angle_beta   90.00
_cell.angle_gamma   90.00
#
_symmetry.space_group_name_H-M   'P 1'
#
loop_
_entity.id
_entity.type
_entity.pdbx_description
1 polymer ?
#
loop_
_entity_poly.entity_id
_entity_poly.type
_entity_poly.pdbx_seq_one_letter_code
_entity_poly.pdbx_strand_id
1 'polypeptide(L)'
;MESQNLADFPRPVHHRIPNFKGSYLACQNIKDLDVFARTQEVKVDPDKPLEGVRLLALQSKKTLLVPTPRLRTGLFNKITPPPGATKDILRKCATSQVPPERLGRRDRISKT
;
A
#
# COMPACT_ATOMS: atom_id res chain seq x y z
N MET A 1 -8.83 -8.40 20.38
CA MET A 1 -8.28 -8.99 19.14
C MET A 1 -7.20 -10.02 19.42
N GLU A 2 -6.20 -9.72 20.24
CA GLU A 2 -5.10 -10.64 20.52
C GLU A 2 -5.51 -11.85 21.38
N SER A 3 -6.32 -11.62 22.42
CA SER A 3 -6.90 -12.68 23.27
C SER A 3 -7.74 -13.72 22.50
N GLN A 4 -8.31 -13.31 21.38
CA GLN A 4 -9.11 -14.16 20.48
C GLN A 4 -8.30 -14.67 19.28
N ASN A 5 -6.99 -14.43 19.25
CA ASN A 5 -6.09 -14.84 18.17
C ASN A 5 -6.53 -14.36 16.77
N LEU A 6 -7.12 -13.17 16.69
CA LEU A 6 -7.61 -12.55 15.45
C LEU A 6 -6.59 -11.61 14.80
N ALA A 7 -5.52 -11.25 15.52
CA ALA A 7 -4.46 -10.37 15.02
C ALA A 7 -3.33 -11.19 14.36
N ASP A 8 -2.89 -10.81 13.18
CA ASP A 8 -1.66 -11.30 12.58
C ASP A 8 -0.47 -10.41 12.95
N PHE A 9 0.76 -10.87 12.71
CA PHE A 9 1.95 -10.04 12.91
C PHE A 9 1.87 -8.77 12.05
N PRO A 10 2.23 -7.58 12.57
CA PRO A 10 2.89 -7.35 13.86
C PRO A 10 1.93 -7.21 15.05
N ARG A 11 2.32 -7.81 16.18
CA ARG A 11 1.72 -7.64 17.52
C ARG A 11 2.65 -6.81 18.43
N PRO A 12 2.18 -6.19 19.54
CA PRO A 12 0.78 -6.04 19.94
C PRO A 12 0.05 -5.00 19.09
N VAL A 13 -1.28 -5.12 18.96
CA VAL A 13 -2.04 -4.25 18.04
C VAL A 13 -2.37 -2.87 18.62
N HIS A 14 -2.12 -2.64 19.90
CA HIS A 14 -2.43 -1.38 20.59
C HIS A 14 -1.75 -0.18 19.90
N HIS A 15 -2.51 0.93 19.76
CA HIS A 15 -2.08 2.19 19.14
C HIS A 15 -1.65 2.10 17.66
N ARG A 16 -2.09 1.04 16.95
CA ARG A 16 -1.82 0.84 15.51
C ARG A 16 -3.09 0.45 14.76
N ILE A 17 -3.06 0.53 13.43
CA ILE A 17 -4.06 -0.17 12.62
C ILE A 17 -3.77 -1.68 12.75
N PRO A 18 -4.70 -2.48 13.31
CA PRO A 18 -4.44 -3.89 13.56
C PRO A 18 -4.30 -4.66 12.25
N ASN A 19 -3.22 -5.42 12.09
CA ASN A 19 -3.20 -6.48 11.08
C ASN A 19 -4.03 -7.64 11.60
N PHE A 20 -5.15 -7.95 10.95
CA PHE A 20 -6.06 -8.98 11.39
C PHE A 20 -6.25 -10.08 10.35
N LYS A 21 -6.65 -11.26 10.81
CA LYS A 21 -6.99 -12.39 9.95
C LYS A 21 -8.14 -11.97 9.02
N GLY A 22 -7.85 -11.88 7.72
CA GLY A 22 -8.80 -11.40 6.71
C GLY A 22 -8.61 -9.95 6.28
N SER A 23 -7.61 -9.22 6.81
CA SER A 23 -7.29 -7.85 6.38
C SER A 23 -7.09 -7.74 4.86
N TYR A 24 -6.36 -8.69 4.28
CA TYR A 24 -6.13 -8.77 2.83
C TYR A 24 -7.43 -8.99 2.04
N LEU A 25 -8.35 -9.82 2.54
CA LEU A 25 -9.64 -10.07 1.90
C LEU A 25 -10.52 -8.82 2.00
N ALA A 26 -10.57 -8.16 3.16
CA ALA A 26 -11.31 -6.92 3.36
C ALA A 26 -10.84 -5.81 2.40
N CYS A 27 -9.54 -5.74 2.10
CA CYS A 27 -8.99 -4.81 1.11
C CYS A 27 -9.58 -5.00 -0.30
N GLN A 28 -10.03 -6.21 -0.66
CA GLN A 28 -10.57 -6.47 -2.00
C GLN A 28 -11.90 -5.77 -2.25
N ASN A 29 -12.66 -5.45 -1.20
CA ASN A 29 -13.96 -4.77 -1.33
C ASN A 29 -13.83 -3.37 -1.96
N ILE A 30 -12.65 -2.77 -1.93
CA ILE A 30 -12.38 -1.46 -2.56
C ILE A 30 -12.57 -1.51 -4.08
N LYS A 31 -12.33 -2.67 -4.71
CA LYS A 31 -12.44 -2.83 -6.17
C LYS A 31 -13.86 -2.55 -6.68
N ASP A 32 -14.86 -2.76 -5.82
CA ASP A 32 -16.28 -2.66 -6.17
C ASP A 32 -16.82 -1.23 -6.00
N LEU A 33 -15.98 -0.28 -5.56
CA LEU A 33 -16.36 1.12 -5.41
C LEU A 33 -16.20 1.88 -6.73
N ASP A 34 -17.28 2.53 -7.22
CA ASP A 34 -17.24 3.35 -8.43
C ASP A 34 -16.20 4.48 -8.40
N VAL A 35 -15.95 5.04 -7.20
CA VAL A 35 -14.92 6.06 -7.01
C VAL A 35 -13.52 5.49 -7.25
N PHE A 36 -13.28 4.24 -6.83
CA PHE A 36 -11.99 3.58 -7.07
C PHE A 36 -11.83 3.30 -8.56
N ALA A 37 -12.87 2.80 -9.24
CA ALA A 37 -12.85 2.52 -10.67
C ALA A 37 -12.43 3.76 -11.50
N ARG A 38 -13.02 4.94 -11.19
CA ARG A 38 -12.79 6.19 -11.94
C ARG A 38 -11.48 6.91 -11.60
N THR A 39 -10.87 6.63 -10.46
CA THR A 39 -9.67 7.36 -10.00
C THR A 39 -8.37 6.80 -10.62
N GLN A 40 -7.42 7.67 -10.97
CA GLN A 40 -6.10 7.26 -11.48
C GLN A 40 -4.99 7.27 -10.43
N GLU A 41 -5.15 8.05 -9.35
CA GLU A 41 -4.17 8.20 -8.26
C GLU A 41 -4.80 7.87 -6.91
N VAL A 42 -4.18 6.98 -6.15
CA VAL A 42 -4.70 6.54 -4.83
C VAL A 42 -3.61 6.67 -3.79
N LYS A 43 -3.91 7.35 -2.67
CA LYS A 43 -3.05 7.37 -1.49
C LYS A 43 -3.42 6.24 -0.54
N VAL A 44 -2.43 5.47 -0.11
CA VAL A 44 -2.61 4.41 0.89
C VAL A 44 -1.48 4.47 1.91
N ASP A 45 -1.80 4.37 3.19
CA ASP A 45 -0.80 4.36 4.27
C ASP A 45 0.10 3.12 4.22
N PRO A 46 1.32 3.17 4.79
CA PRO A 46 2.30 2.08 4.70
C PRO A 46 2.01 0.89 5.64
N ASP A 47 0.98 0.96 6.47
CA ASP A 47 0.66 -0.09 7.44
C ASP A 47 0.43 -1.46 6.80
N LYS A 48 0.84 -2.53 7.49
CA LYS A 48 0.73 -3.93 7.03
C LYS A 48 -0.70 -4.34 6.61
N PRO A 49 -1.78 -4.07 7.37
CA PRO A 49 -3.13 -4.45 6.95
C PRO A 49 -3.58 -3.84 5.61
N LEU A 50 -2.97 -2.73 5.19
CA LEU A 50 -3.34 -2.01 3.96
C LEU A 50 -2.55 -2.46 2.72
N GLU A 51 -1.68 -3.47 2.86
CA GLU A 51 -0.89 -4.01 1.74
C GLU A 51 -1.77 -4.53 0.60
N GLY A 52 -2.92 -5.12 0.93
CA GLY A 52 -3.89 -5.58 -0.07
C GLY A 52 -4.41 -4.44 -0.95
N VAL A 53 -4.67 -3.26 -0.37
CA VAL A 53 -5.14 -2.07 -1.11
C VAL A 53 -4.02 -1.55 -2.02
N ARG A 54 -2.78 -1.49 -1.52
CA ARG A 54 -1.62 -1.06 -2.32
C ARG A 54 -1.41 -1.97 -3.51
N LEU A 55 -1.50 -3.29 -3.31
CA LEU A 55 -1.40 -4.26 -4.39
C LEU A 55 -2.54 -4.12 -5.39
N LEU A 56 -3.79 -3.96 -4.93
CA LEU A 56 -4.97 -3.77 -5.78
C LEU A 56 -4.85 -2.51 -6.65
N ALA A 57 -4.40 -1.39 -6.08
CA ALA A 57 -4.17 -0.15 -6.82
C ALA A 57 -3.15 -0.35 -7.97
N LEU A 58 -2.02 -1.00 -7.67
CA LEU A 58 -0.98 -1.28 -8.65
C LEU A 58 -1.43 -2.27 -9.73
N GLN A 59 -2.18 -3.32 -9.36
CA GLN A 59 -2.77 -4.27 -10.30
C GLN A 59 -3.80 -3.60 -11.23
N SER A 60 -4.51 -2.60 -10.72
CA SER A 60 -5.45 -1.79 -11.49
C SER A 60 -4.76 -0.71 -12.35
N LYS A 61 -3.42 -0.77 -12.49
CA LYS A 61 -2.59 0.18 -13.23
C LYS A 61 -2.73 1.63 -12.75
N LYS A 62 -3.12 1.84 -11.50
CA LYS A 62 -3.24 3.17 -10.88
C LYS A 62 -1.89 3.59 -10.32
N THR A 63 -1.69 4.90 -10.24
CA THR A 63 -0.55 5.48 -9.52
C THR A 63 -0.82 5.42 -8.03
N LEU A 64 0.14 4.88 -7.28
CA LEU A 64 0.05 4.72 -5.83
C LEU A 64 0.90 5.78 -5.12
N LEU A 65 0.31 6.48 -4.16
CA LEU A 65 1.01 7.41 -3.26
C LEU A 65 1.11 6.78 -1.86
N VAL A 66 2.33 6.60 -1.36
CA VAL A 66 2.57 6.08 0.00
C VAL A 66 3.30 7.14 0.82
N PRO A 67 2.77 7.58 1.97
CA PRO A 67 3.47 8.51 2.84
C PRO A 67 4.87 8.03 3.21
N THR A 68 5.86 8.93 3.23
CA THR A 68 7.20 8.56 3.68
C THR A 68 7.27 8.54 5.22
N PRO A 69 8.01 7.59 5.82
CA PRO A 69 8.20 7.56 7.26
C PRO A 69 8.80 8.87 7.77
N ARG A 70 8.15 9.49 8.76
CA ARG A 70 8.63 10.68 9.48
C ARG A 70 8.91 11.89 8.57
N LEU A 71 8.41 11.90 7.33
CA LEU A 71 8.56 13.00 6.37
C LEU A 71 10.01 13.42 6.08
N ARG A 72 11.00 12.57 6.37
CA ARG A 72 12.44 12.92 6.28
C ARG A 72 12.92 13.16 4.86
N THR A 73 12.25 12.59 3.86
CA THR A 73 12.71 12.55 2.48
C THR A 73 11.67 13.02 1.47
N GLY A 74 10.56 13.62 1.92
CA GLY A 74 9.44 14.05 1.08
C GLY A 74 8.08 13.67 1.69
N LEU A 75 6.97 14.12 1.09
CA LEU A 75 5.62 13.79 1.55
C LEU A 75 5.24 12.36 1.18
N PHE A 76 5.39 12.00 -0.10
CA PHE A 76 4.97 10.70 -0.64
C PHE A 76 6.02 10.08 -1.54
N ASN A 77 6.08 8.75 -1.50
CA ASN A 77 6.60 7.93 -2.59
C ASN A 77 5.50 7.79 -3.65
N LYS A 78 5.74 8.30 -4.87
CA LYS A 78 4.89 8.05 -6.03
C LYS A 78 5.35 6.78 -6.73
N ILE A 79 4.47 5.80 -6.87
CA ILE A 79 4.77 4.50 -7.49
C ILE A 79 3.81 4.27 -8.64
N THR A 80 4.35 4.26 -9.86
CA THR A 80 3.63 3.79 -11.05
C THR A 80 4.05 2.35 -11.35
N PRO A 81 3.11 1.42 -11.58
CA PRO A 81 3.46 0.06 -11.98
C PRO A 81 4.21 0.09 -13.31
N PRO A 82 5.40 -0.53 -13.42
CA PRO A 82 6.17 -0.50 -14.66
C PRO A 82 5.42 -1.25 -15.78
N PRO A 83 5.59 -0.85 -17.05
CA PRO A 83 5.03 -1.60 -18.17
C PRO A 83 5.46 -3.06 -18.12
N GLY A 84 4.51 -3.98 -18.29
CA GLY A 84 4.79 -5.43 -18.24
C GLY A 84 5.11 -5.98 -16.85
N ALA A 85 4.86 -5.25 -15.76
CA ALA A 85 5.10 -5.72 -14.40
C ALA A 85 4.39 -7.06 -14.11
N THR A 86 5.17 -8.05 -13.69
CA THR A 86 4.61 -9.32 -13.21
C THR A 86 3.95 -9.15 -11.85
N LYS A 87 3.10 -10.10 -11.46
CA LYS A 87 2.42 -10.11 -10.16
C LYS A 87 3.41 -9.99 -8.98
N ASP A 88 4.59 -10.58 -9.10
CA ASP A 88 5.60 -10.54 -8.04
C ASP A 88 6.32 -9.19 -7.95
N ILE A 89 6.51 -8.51 -9.08
CA ILE A 89 6.97 -7.12 -9.11
C ILE A 89 5.95 -6.23 -8.38
N LEU A 90 4.67 -6.37 -8.70
CA LEU A 90 3.62 -5.57 -8.05
C LEU A 90 3.52 -5.85 -6.54
N ARG A 91 3.63 -7.12 -6.13
CA ARG A 91 3.70 -7.50 -4.71
C ARG A 91 4.85 -6.81 -3.99
N LYS A 92 6.05 -6.83 -4.58
CA LYS A 92 7.21 -6.11 -4.01
C LYS A 92 6.89 -4.62 -3.85
N CYS A 93 6.42 -3.95 -4.91
CA CYS A 93 6.02 -2.53 -4.87
C CYS A 93 4.98 -2.20 -3.80
N ALA A 94 4.07 -3.13 -3.47
CA ALA A 94 3.04 -2.93 -2.47
C ALA A 94 3.54 -3.04 -1.01
N THR A 95 4.76 -3.53 -0.79
CA THR A 95 5.33 -3.60 0.56
C THR A 95 5.91 -2.26 1.01
N SER A 96 5.89 -1.99 2.31
CA SER A 96 6.52 -0.81 2.91
C SER A 96 8.06 -0.88 2.94
N GLN A 97 8.66 -2.00 2.51
CA GLN A 97 10.08 -2.31 2.67
C GLN A 97 10.94 -2.02 1.45
N VAL A 98 10.37 -1.65 0.29
CA VAL A 98 11.18 -1.50 -0.92
C VAL A 98 12.03 -0.23 -0.85
N PRO A 99 13.37 -0.34 -0.86
CA PRO A 99 14.26 0.80 -0.94
C PRO A 99 13.96 1.62 -2.20
N PRO A 100 14.16 2.95 -2.20
CA PRO A 100 13.75 3.85 -3.28
C PRO A 100 14.26 3.47 -4.68
N GLU A 101 15.31 2.66 -4.79
CA GLU A 101 16.15 2.54 -5.98
C GLU A 101 15.85 1.33 -6.89
N ARG A 102 14.93 0.42 -6.53
CA ARG A 102 14.86 -0.90 -7.19
C ARG A 102 13.57 -1.30 -7.91
N LEU A 103 12.55 -0.45 -8.07
CA LEU A 103 11.34 -0.87 -8.82
C LEU A 103 10.49 0.31 -9.31
N GLY A 104 10.48 0.54 -10.64
CA GLY A 104 9.67 1.56 -11.34
C GLY A 104 10.22 2.99 -11.23
N ARG A 105 9.81 3.89 -12.15
CA ARG A 105 10.05 5.34 -11.97
C ARG A 105 9.29 5.77 -10.70
N ARG A 106 10.03 6.18 -9.68
CA ARG A 106 9.47 6.75 -8.45
C ARG A 106 9.89 8.20 -8.36
N ASP A 107 8.90 9.08 -8.43
CA ASP A 107 9.09 10.50 -8.15
C ASP A 107 8.75 10.77 -6.68
N ARG A 108 9.54 11.61 -6.02
CA ARG A 108 9.21 12.10 -4.68
C ARG A 108 8.37 13.36 -4.81
N ILE A 109 7.25 13.39 -4.10
CA ILE A 109 6.44 14.60 -3.97
C ILE A 109 6.93 15.33 -2.71
N SER A 110 7.49 16.53 -2.87
CA SER A 110 8.03 17.35 -1.78
C SER A 110 6.99 18.36 -1.27
N LYS A 111 7.21 18.91 -0.06
CA LYS A 111 6.46 20.10 0.39
C LYS A 111 6.88 21.27 -0.50
N THR A 112 5.90 21.96 -1.07
CA THR A 112 6.07 23.23 -1.79
C THR A 112 6.35 24.35 -0.80
#